data_AF-A0A2V7EQW7-F1
#
_entry.id   AF-A0A2V7EQW7-F1
#
_cell.length_a   1.000
_cell.length_b   1.000
_cell.length_c   1.000
_cell.angle_alpha   90.00
_cell.angle_beta   90.00
_cell.angle_gamma   90.00
#
_symmetry.space_group_name_H-M   'P 1'
#
loop_
_entity.id
_entity.type
_entity.pdbx_description
1 polymer ?
#
loop_
_entity_poly.entity_id
_entity_poly.type
_entity_poly.pdbx_seq_one_letter_code
_entity_poly.pdbx_strand_id
1 'polypeptide(L)'
;MLAAAIACGQLGPDLNGVVALSVAVRDSVEELDTLRPRAFALDGRGDSVAATILWATLDTALLKVVSETTGVMVAKQPSPTPARIQARVGDFRSNPIEIRMLAAADTLFAPGRVADTITISATTPPDSLSDSLKVELADTVTGISTPVPLAGRPVVYTITYPPTSGPVTLVTSDTAHALATLQTVSTTPAGVATVKVRLIAGPRPDSVVVTAGARRAIGTPVTSQPVSFVVRFLP
;
A
#
# COMPACT_ATOMS: atom_id res chain seq x y z
N MET A 1 -8.23 -3.86 -1.09
CA MET A 1 -9.57 -4.32 -0.66
C MET A 1 -10.40 -4.48 -1.94
N LEU A 2 -11.39 -5.37 -2.00
CA LEU A 2 -12.23 -5.53 -3.20
C LEU A 2 -13.50 -4.69 -3.02
N ALA A 3 -13.80 -3.80 -3.96
CA ALA A 3 -15.06 -3.07 -3.98
C ALA A 3 -16.10 -3.90 -4.75
N ALA A 4 -17.28 -4.09 -4.14
CA ALA A 4 -18.43 -4.74 -4.75
C ALA A 4 -19.58 -3.73 -4.82
N ALA A 5 -20.15 -3.57 -6.01
CA ALA A 5 -21.35 -2.74 -6.22
C ALA A 5 -22.42 -3.58 -6.89
N ILE A 6 -23.65 -3.45 -6.38
CA ILE A 6 -24.87 -4.04 -6.93
C ILE A 6 -25.79 -2.87 -7.28
N ALA A 7 -26.23 -2.80 -8.52
CA ALA A 7 -27.32 -1.91 -8.93
C ALA A 7 -28.55 -2.76 -9.26
N CYS A 8 -29.72 -2.38 -8.77
CA CYS A 8 -30.99 -3.06 -9.03
C CYS A 8 -31.90 -2.19 -9.90
N GLY A 9 -32.42 -2.75 -10.98
CA GLY A 9 -33.49 -2.16 -11.79
C GLY A 9 -34.88 -2.47 -11.25
N GLN A 10 -35.87 -1.78 -11.80
CA GLN A 10 -37.28 -2.04 -11.51
C GLN A 10 -37.64 -3.43 -12.08
N LEU A 11 -38.11 -4.35 -11.24
CA LEU A 11 -38.49 -5.71 -11.66
C LEU A 11 -39.70 -5.62 -12.59
N GLY A 12 -39.47 -5.79 -13.89
CA GLY A 12 -40.53 -6.03 -14.87
C GLY A 12 -41.02 -7.48 -14.82
N PRO A 13 -42.10 -7.83 -15.54
CA PRO A 13 -42.59 -9.22 -15.60
C PRO A 13 -41.61 -10.17 -16.31
N ASP A 14 -40.63 -9.64 -17.04
CA ASP A 14 -39.59 -10.43 -17.71
C ASP A 14 -38.41 -10.70 -16.76
N LEU A 15 -38.44 -11.86 -16.11
CA LEU A 15 -37.38 -12.33 -15.23
C LEU A 15 -36.11 -12.76 -15.98
N ASN A 16 -36.12 -12.84 -17.32
CA ASN A 16 -34.95 -13.19 -18.12
C ASN A 16 -34.15 -11.95 -18.57
N GLY A 17 -34.72 -10.76 -18.41
CA GLY A 17 -34.04 -9.49 -18.70
C GLY A 17 -32.95 -9.17 -17.70
N VAL A 18 -31.97 -8.36 -18.10
CA VAL A 18 -30.94 -7.85 -17.19
C VAL A 18 -31.57 -6.90 -16.18
N VAL A 19 -31.49 -7.24 -14.89
CA VAL A 19 -32.01 -6.41 -13.79
C VAL A 19 -30.91 -5.90 -12.87
N ALA A 20 -29.71 -6.47 -12.93
CA ALA A 20 -28.60 -6.05 -12.10
C ALA A 20 -27.24 -6.19 -12.77
N LEU A 21 -26.29 -5.40 -12.27
CA LEU A 21 -24.87 -5.49 -12.60
C LEU A 21 -24.10 -5.75 -11.31
N SER A 22 -23.36 -6.85 -11.28
CA SER A 22 -22.42 -7.18 -10.22
C SER A 22 -21.02 -6.80 -10.68
N VAL A 23 -20.36 -5.89 -9.96
CA VAL A 23 -19.04 -5.39 -10.31
C VAL A 23 -18.02 -5.79 -9.25
N ALA A 24 -16.87 -6.30 -9.71
CA ALA A 24 -15.69 -6.57 -8.89
C ALA A 24 -14.50 -5.76 -9.40
N VAL A 25 -13.95 -4.90 -8.54
CA VAL A 25 -12.82 -4.04 -8.87
C VAL A 25 -11.97 -3.77 -7.63
N ARG A 26 -10.69 -3.43 -7.82
CA ARG A 26 -9.85 -2.92 -6.74
C ARG A 26 -10.35 -1.54 -6.32
N ASP A 27 -10.29 -1.25 -5.03
CA ASP A 27 -10.72 0.03 -4.45
C ASP A 27 -9.74 1.19 -4.69
N SER A 28 -8.60 0.91 -5.30
CA SER A 28 -7.55 1.89 -5.58
C SER A 28 -6.67 1.48 -6.75
N VAL A 29 -6.03 2.48 -7.37
CA VAL A 29 -5.03 2.32 -8.41
C VAL A 29 -3.98 3.41 -8.25
N GLU A 30 -2.71 3.07 -8.45
CA GLU A 30 -1.63 4.06 -8.48
C GLU A 30 -1.58 4.76 -9.84
N GLU A 31 -1.11 6.00 -9.88
CA GLU A 31 -0.84 6.69 -11.13
C GLU A 31 0.03 5.85 -12.06
N LEU A 32 -0.22 6.00 -13.36
CA LEU A 32 0.40 5.25 -14.45
C LEU A 32 0.14 3.74 -14.43
N ASP A 33 -0.59 3.23 -13.43
CA ASP A 33 -1.00 1.84 -13.35
C ASP A 33 -2.36 1.59 -14.01
N THR A 34 -2.67 0.31 -14.20
CA THR A 34 -3.86 -0.15 -14.93
C THR A 34 -4.91 -0.71 -13.98
N LEU A 35 -6.13 -0.18 -14.08
CA LEU A 35 -7.32 -0.74 -13.46
C LEU A 35 -7.98 -1.74 -14.42
N ARG A 36 -8.32 -2.93 -13.90
CA ARG A 36 -8.97 -4.01 -14.66
C ARG A 36 -10.21 -4.50 -13.90
N PRO A 37 -11.33 -3.76 -13.98
CA PRO A 37 -12.58 -4.17 -13.36
C PRO A 37 -13.18 -5.37 -14.09
N ARG A 38 -14.06 -6.09 -13.40
CA ARG A 38 -14.89 -7.16 -13.97
C ARG A 38 -16.34 -6.91 -13.60
N ALA A 39 -17.25 -7.29 -14.48
CA ALA A 39 -18.67 -7.19 -14.21
C ALA A 39 -19.43 -8.36 -14.84
N PHE A 40 -20.59 -8.66 -14.25
CA PHE A 40 -21.56 -9.64 -14.73
C PHE A 40 -22.94 -8.99 -14.76
N ALA A 41 -23.70 -9.27 -15.81
CA ALA A 41 -25.12 -8.94 -15.88
C ALA A 41 -25.93 -10.07 -15.26
N LEU A 42 -26.90 -9.74 -14.41
CA LEU A 42 -27.74 -10.71 -13.72
C LEU A 42 -29.21 -10.52 -14.13
N ASP A 43 -29.93 -11.64 -14.25
CA ASP A 43 -31.37 -11.65 -14.50
C ASP A 43 -32.20 -11.55 -13.21
N GLY A 44 -33.53 -11.59 -13.33
CA GLY A 44 -34.47 -11.53 -12.20
C GLY A 44 -34.35 -12.67 -11.19
N ARG A 45 -33.63 -13.74 -11.53
CA ARG A 45 -33.34 -14.90 -10.66
C ARG A 45 -31.97 -14.80 -10.01
N GLY A 46 -31.17 -13.81 -10.41
CA GLY A 46 -29.78 -13.65 -10.00
C GLY A 46 -28.80 -14.49 -10.84
N ASP A 47 -29.25 -15.09 -11.93
CA ASP A 47 -28.40 -15.87 -12.82
C ASP A 47 -27.61 -14.95 -13.75
N SER A 48 -26.35 -15.31 -14.00
CA SER A 48 -25.51 -14.56 -14.94
C SER A 48 -26.02 -14.75 -16.36
N VAL A 49 -26.26 -13.64 -17.05
CA VAL A 49 -26.69 -13.62 -18.46
C VAL A 49 -25.61 -13.02 -19.36
N ALA A 50 -25.53 -13.52 -20.60
CA ALA A 50 -24.59 -13.01 -21.59
C ALA A 50 -25.03 -11.62 -22.05
N ALA A 51 -24.20 -10.61 -21.80
CA ALA A 51 -24.42 -9.23 -22.21
C ALA A 51 -23.10 -8.53 -22.51
N THR A 52 -23.13 -7.60 -23.47
CA THR A 52 -21.99 -6.70 -23.71
C THR A 52 -22.00 -5.61 -22.65
N ILE A 53 -21.02 -5.65 -21.76
CA ILE A 53 -20.82 -4.63 -20.73
C ILE A 53 -19.84 -3.58 -21.26
N LEU A 54 -20.26 -2.32 -21.20
CA LEU A 54 -19.42 -1.17 -21.54
C LEU A 54 -19.02 -0.41 -20.28
N TRP A 55 -17.80 0.12 -20.29
CA TRP A 55 -17.22 0.84 -19.17
C TRP A 55 -16.96 2.29 -19.51
N ALA A 56 -17.23 3.16 -18.54
CA ALA A 56 -16.91 4.57 -18.60
C ALA A 56 -16.27 5.05 -17.30
N THR A 57 -15.55 6.17 -17.37
CA THR A 57 -15.17 6.97 -16.20
C THR A 57 -15.93 8.29 -16.24
N LEU A 58 -16.38 8.76 -15.08
CA LEU A 58 -16.99 10.08 -14.94
C LEU A 58 -15.91 11.15 -14.74
N ASP A 59 -14.69 10.74 -14.38
CA ASP A 59 -13.59 11.62 -14.00
C ASP A 59 -12.41 11.43 -14.99
N THR A 60 -12.59 11.92 -16.22
CA THR A 60 -11.63 11.74 -17.33
C THR A 60 -10.30 12.45 -17.13
N ALA A 61 -10.23 13.41 -16.19
CA ALA A 61 -8.99 14.04 -15.75
C ALA A 61 -8.10 13.10 -14.91
N LEU A 62 -8.68 12.09 -14.26
CA LEU A 62 -8.00 11.17 -13.35
C LEU A 62 -7.80 9.78 -13.97
N LEU A 63 -8.77 9.31 -14.76
CA LEU A 63 -8.73 8.01 -15.43
C LEU A 63 -8.89 8.16 -16.95
N LYS A 64 -8.16 7.33 -17.70
CA LYS A 64 -8.37 7.15 -19.13
C LYS A 64 -8.96 5.76 -19.37
N VAL A 65 -10.08 5.66 -20.07
CA VAL A 65 -10.56 4.37 -20.60
C VAL A 65 -9.72 4.00 -21.81
N VAL A 66 -9.04 2.86 -21.75
CA VAL A 66 -8.22 2.32 -22.85
C VAL A 66 -9.06 1.39 -23.73
N SER A 67 -9.95 0.62 -23.11
CA SER A 67 -10.88 -0.26 -23.83
C SER A 67 -12.21 -0.29 -23.09
N GLU A 68 -13.25 0.21 -23.75
CA GLU A 68 -14.60 0.31 -23.18
C GLU A 68 -15.26 -1.06 -22.96
N THR A 69 -14.94 -2.06 -23.80
CA THR A 69 -15.53 -3.40 -23.73
C THR A 69 -14.88 -4.30 -22.69
N THR A 70 -13.58 -4.10 -22.40
CA THR A 70 -12.86 -4.86 -21.37
C THR A 70 -12.78 -4.10 -20.04
N GLY A 71 -13.12 -2.82 -20.05
CA GLY A 71 -13.03 -1.95 -18.88
C GLY A 71 -11.61 -1.57 -18.48
N VAL A 72 -10.60 -1.87 -19.31
CA VAL A 72 -9.22 -1.50 -19.01
C VAL A 72 -9.10 0.01 -18.97
N MET A 73 -8.65 0.53 -17.83
CA MET A 73 -8.41 1.97 -17.62
C MET A 73 -7.01 2.20 -17.08
N VAL A 74 -6.44 3.38 -17.34
CA VAL A 74 -5.14 3.80 -16.81
C VAL A 74 -5.32 5.05 -15.96
N ALA A 75 -4.70 5.05 -14.79
CA ALA A 75 -4.62 6.20 -13.90
C ALA A 75 -3.66 7.26 -14.46
N LYS A 76 -4.10 8.51 -14.50
CA LYS A 76 -3.31 9.62 -15.05
C LYS A 76 -2.47 10.32 -14.00
N GLN A 77 -3.04 10.55 -12.82
CA GLN A 77 -2.44 11.31 -11.73
C GLN A 77 -3.12 10.95 -10.40
N PRO A 78 -2.44 11.14 -9.25
CA PRO A 78 -3.05 11.01 -7.93
C PRO A 78 -4.11 12.07 -7.70
N SER A 79 -5.02 11.80 -6.77
CA SER A 79 -6.02 12.77 -6.34
C SER A 79 -6.55 12.45 -4.94
N PRO A 80 -6.77 13.46 -4.08
CA PRO A 80 -7.46 13.27 -2.80
C PRO A 80 -8.93 12.89 -2.99
N THR A 81 -9.54 13.27 -4.12
CA THR A 81 -10.89 12.87 -4.50
C THR A 81 -10.85 11.59 -5.33
N PRO A 82 -11.63 10.55 -4.98
CA PRO A 82 -11.73 9.34 -5.79
C PRO A 82 -12.24 9.62 -7.21
N ALA A 83 -11.74 8.86 -8.19
CA ALA A 83 -12.34 8.82 -9.52
C ALA A 83 -13.51 7.83 -9.52
N ARG A 84 -14.51 8.05 -10.37
CA ARG A 84 -15.71 7.21 -10.44
C ARG A 84 -15.77 6.49 -11.78
N ILE A 85 -15.98 5.18 -11.72
CA ILE A 85 -16.21 4.33 -12.89
C ILE A 85 -17.64 3.82 -12.91
N GLN A 86 -18.15 3.49 -14.10
CA GLN A 86 -19.50 2.95 -14.25
C GLN A 86 -19.52 1.86 -15.32
N ALA A 87 -20.16 0.73 -14.99
CA ALA A 87 -20.48 -0.32 -15.94
C ALA A 87 -21.91 -0.11 -16.48
N ARG A 88 -22.15 -0.47 -17.74
CA ARG A 88 -23.49 -0.43 -18.33
C ARG A 88 -23.76 -1.58 -19.29
N VAL A 89 -25.04 -1.94 -19.42
CA VAL A 89 -25.58 -2.82 -20.46
C VAL A 89 -26.77 -2.10 -21.09
N GLY A 90 -26.64 -1.70 -22.36
CA GLY A 90 -27.60 -0.78 -22.97
C GLY A 90 -27.74 0.51 -22.14
N ASP A 91 -28.98 0.80 -21.71
CA ASP A 91 -29.29 1.94 -20.85
C ASP A 91 -29.20 1.63 -19.34
N PHE A 92 -29.08 0.36 -18.96
CA PHE A 92 -28.93 -0.04 -17.57
C PHE A 92 -27.52 0.25 -17.08
N ARG A 93 -27.38 1.01 -15.99
CA ARG A 93 -26.10 1.48 -15.46
C ARG A 93 -25.92 1.00 -14.02
N SER A 94 -24.69 0.65 -13.67
CA SER A 94 -24.31 0.50 -12.28
C SER A 94 -24.38 1.85 -11.56
N ASN A 95 -24.44 1.83 -10.23
CA ASN A 95 -24.07 3.01 -9.46
C ASN A 95 -22.61 3.39 -9.80
N PRO A 96 -22.24 4.68 -9.74
CA PRO A 96 -20.84 5.09 -9.82
C PRO A 96 -20.03 4.40 -8.73
N ILE A 97 -18.88 3.85 -9.10
CA ILE A 97 -17.97 3.11 -8.21
C ILE A 97 -16.73 3.95 -8.01
N GLU A 98 -16.46 4.30 -6.75
CA GLU A 98 -15.30 5.11 -6.39
C GLU A 98 -14.01 4.29 -6.36
N ILE A 99 -12.98 4.86 -6.97
CA ILE A 99 -11.62 4.32 -7.06
C ILE A 99 -10.67 5.37 -6.52
N ARG A 100 -9.95 5.06 -5.44
CA ARG A 100 -8.94 5.97 -4.89
C ARG A 100 -7.75 6.07 -5.84
N MET A 101 -7.33 7.30 -6.11
CA MET A 101 -6.24 7.62 -7.03
C MET A 101 -4.96 7.88 -6.24
N LEU A 102 -4.06 6.91 -6.22
CA LEU A 102 -2.87 6.95 -5.38
C LEU A 102 -1.64 7.44 -6.16
N ALA A 103 -0.75 8.16 -5.49
CA ALA A 103 0.57 8.49 -6.05
C ALA A 103 1.46 7.23 -6.07
N ALA A 104 2.35 7.10 -7.06
CA ALA A 104 3.13 5.88 -7.28
C ALA A 104 4.36 5.88 -6.37
N ALA A 105 4.47 4.88 -5.50
CA ALA A 105 5.68 4.68 -4.72
C ALA A 105 6.83 4.25 -5.64
N ASP A 106 7.82 5.12 -5.83
CA ASP A 106 8.98 4.87 -6.71
C ASP A 106 10.33 4.97 -5.97
N THR A 107 10.34 5.66 -4.82
CA THR A 107 11.56 5.95 -4.08
C THR A 107 11.41 5.67 -2.59
N LEU A 108 12.35 4.91 -2.04
CA LEU A 108 12.55 4.72 -0.61
C LEU A 108 13.99 5.10 -0.28
N PHE A 109 14.19 6.02 0.66
CA PHE A 109 15.53 6.45 1.06
C PHE A 109 15.60 6.73 2.57
N ALA A 110 16.80 6.73 3.13
CA ALA A 110 17.02 7.19 4.50
C ALA A 110 17.29 8.71 4.47
N PRO A 111 16.47 9.57 5.10
CA PRO A 111 16.69 11.02 5.12
C PRO A 111 17.87 11.45 6.02
N GLY A 112 18.54 10.49 6.68
CA GLY A 112 19.62 10.75 7.63
C GLY A 112 20.63 9.61 7.68
N ARG A 113 21.31 9.47 8.81
CA ARG A 113 22.34 8.45 9.00
C ARG A 113 21.72 7.05 8.96
N VAL A 114 22.37 6.16 8.20
CA VAL A 114 22.06 4.73 8.16
C VAL A 114 22.89 3.91 9.16
N ALA A 115 23.75 4.58 9.92
CA ALA A 115 24.54 3.98 10.99
C ALA A 115 24.16 4.63 12.31
N ASP A 116 23.91 3.80 13.31
CA ASP A 116 23.59 4.23 14.67
C ASP A 116 24.38 3.42 15.70
N THR A 117 24.42 3.90 16.93
CA THR A 117 25.18 3.31 18.03
C THR A 117 24.36 3.30 19.32
N ILE A 118 24.31 2.13 19.95
CA ILE A 118 23.72 1.92 21.27
C ILE A 118 24.85 1.81 22.29
N THR A 119 24.83 2.66 23.33
CA THR A 119 25.63 2.45 24.54
C THR A 119 24.85 1.57 25.49
N ILE A 120 25.43 0.46 25.94
CA ILE A 120 24.73 -0.52 26.77
C ILE A 120 24.65 -0.04 28.22
N SER A 121 23.44 -0.08 28.78
CA SER A 121 23.22 0.17 30.20
C SER A 121 23.93 -0.85 31.07
N ALA A 122 24.56 -0.41 32.18
CA ALA A 122 25.17 -1.29 33.18
C ALA A 122 24.15 -2.12 34.01
N THR A 123 22.86 -2.10 33.67
CA THR A 123 21.81 -2.86 34.37
C THR A 123 21.85 -4.34 33.99
N THR A 124 21.36 -5.21 34.89
CA THR A 124 21.21 -6.65 34.63
C THR A 124 19.74 -7.05 34.81
N PRO A 125 19.02 -7.43 33.73
CA PRO A 125 19.49 -7.49 32.34
C PRO A 125 19.72 -6.08 31.71
N PRO A 126 20.52 -5.98 30.64
CA PRO A 126 20.72 -4.73 29.92
C PRO A 126 19.45 -4.33 29.18
N ASP A 127 19.03 -3.07 29.28
CA ASP A 127 17.94 -2.50 28.50
C ASP A 127 18.43 -1.24 27.80
N SER A 128 18.57 -1.30 26.47
CA SER A 128 19.16 -0.21 25.70
C SER A 128 18.52 -0.09 24.34
N LEU A 129 18.36 1.15 23.88
CA LEU A 129 17.56 1.50 22.72
C LEU A 129 18.38 2.35 21.75
N SER A 130 18.29 2.04 20.46
CA SER A 130 18.86 2.86 19.39
C SER A 130 18.11 4.18 19.23
N ASP A 131 18.70 5.12 18.50
CA ASP A 131 17.93 6.17 17.86
C ASP A 131 17.04 5.56 16.75
N SER A 132 16.18 6.41 16.22
CA SER A 132 15.17 6.11 15.21
C SER A 132 15.80 5.77 13.86
N LEU A 133 15.54 4.56 13.38
CA LEU A 133 15.85 4.14 12.01
C LEU A 133 14.73 4.61 11.09
N LYS A 134 14.98 5.68 10.34
CA LYS A 134 13.98 6.38 9.54
C LYS A 134 14.18 6.10 8.05
N VAL A 135 13.10 5.78 7.35
CA VAL A 135 13.04 5.86 5.89
C VAL A 135 11.88 6.76 5.47
N GLU A 136 12.05 7.41 4.34
CA GLU A 136 11.03 8.19 3.67
C GLU A 136 10.64 7.50 2.37
N LEU A 137 9.33 7.32 2.18
CA LEU A 137 8.74 6.82 0.95
C LEU A 137 8.13 7.99 0.18
N ALA A 138 8.56 8.13 -1.08
CA ALA A 138 8.15 9.23 -1.94
C ALA A 138 7.77 8.76 -3.35
N ASP A 139 7.11 9.67 -4.05
CA ASP A 139 6.90 9.66 -5.49
C ASP A 139 7.77 10.77 -6.11
N THR A 140 8.73 10.40 -6.95
CA THR A 140 9.68 11.29 -7.62
C THR A 140 9.37 11.50 -9.10
N VAL A 141 8.41 10.76 -9.66
CA VAL A 141 8.09 10.76 -11.11
C VAL A 141 7.10 11.85 -11.50
N THR A 142 6.48 12.56 -10.54
CA THR A 142 5.46 13.60 -10.80
C THR A 142 5.89 14.82 -11.65
N GLY A 143 7.12 14.87 -12.18
CA GLY A 143 7.60 16.01 -12.99
C GLY A 143 7.77 17.30 -12.17
N ILE A 144 7.59 17.23 -10.86
CA ILE A 144 7.87 18.26 -9.89
C ILE A 144 9.30 18.01 -9.41
N SER A 145 10.14 19.05 -9.34
CA SER A 145 11.53 18.96 -8.88
C SER A 145 11.70 18.50 -7.42
N THR A 146 10.59 18.24 -6.73
CA THR A 146 10.53 17.91 -5.31
C THR A 146 9.78 16.59 -5.15
N PRO A 147 10.40 15.56 -4.54
CA PRO A 147 9.73 14.32 -4.18
C PRO A 147 8.44 14.60 -3.38
N VAL A 148 7.36 13.89 -3.71
CA VAL A 148 6.09 13.97 -2.98
C VAL A 148 6.06 12.86 -1.92
N PRO A 149 6.04 13.20 -0.61
CA PRO A 149 5.99 12.17 0.43
C PRO A 149 4.67 11.40 0.42
N LEU A 150 4.74 10.08 0.65
CA LEU A 150 3.58 9.19 0.57
C LEU A 150 3.11 8.74 1.94
N ALA A 151 1.96 9.25 2.37
CA ALA A 151 1.36 8.93 3.67
C ALA A 151 0.61 7.58 3.70
N GLY A 152 0.54 6.95 4.88
CA GLY A 152 -0.25 5.75 5.15
C GLY A 152 0.23 4.48 4.43
N ARG A 153 1.41 4.50 3.81
CA ARG A 153 1.97 3.38 3.07
C ARG A 153 2.73 2.44 4.00
N PRO A 154 2.60 1.11 3.85
CA PRO A 154 3.31 0.16 4.69
C PRO A 154 4.79 0.07 4.29
N VAL A 155 5.67 0.16 5.29
CA VAL A 155 7.10 -0.12 5.19
C VAL A 155 7.42 -1.28 6.14
N VAL A 156 8.11 -2.28 5.62
CA VAL A 156 8.54 -3.47 6.36
C VAL A 156 10.00 -3.31 6.73
N TYR A 157 10.30 -3.37 8.03
CA TYR A 157 11.64 -3.46 8.58
C TYR A 157 11.92 -4.89 9.02
N THR A 158 13.11 -5.41 8.70
CA THR A 158 13.53 -6.77 9.03
C THR A 158 14.95 -6.78 9.57
N ILE A 159 15.19 -7.46 10.69
CA ILE A 159 16.55 -7.78 11.14
C ILE A 159 17.11 -8.87 10.22
N THR A 160 18.17 -8.55 9.49
CA THR A 160 18.83 -9.48 8.55
C THR A 160 20.14 -10.04 9.09
N TYR A 161 20.72 -9.41 10.11
CA TYR A 161 21.93 -9.90 10.77
C TYR A 161 21.99 -9.45 12.25
N PRO A 162 22.47 -10.30 13.17
CA PRO A 162 22.66 -11.74 13.00
C PRO A 162 21.30 -12.45 12.89
N PRO A 163 21.20 -13.58 12.14
CA PRO A 163 19.92 -14.26 11.87
C PRO A 163 19.28 -14.87 13.12
N THR A 164 20.09 -15.10 14.16
CA THR A 164 19.67 -15.52 15.50
C THR A 164 19.76 -14.33 16.43
N SER A 165 18.63 -13.69 16.74
CA SER A 165 18.57 -12.67 17.78
C SER A 165 18.63 -13.34 19.17
N GLY A 166 19.77 -13.23 19.87
CA GLY A 166 19.67 -12.91 21.31
C GLY A 166 18.90 -11.59 21.42
N PRO A 167 18.12 -11.32 22.50
CA PRO A 167 16.85 -10.58 22.41
C PRO A 167 17.02 -9.09 22.08
N VAL A 168 17.39 -8.86 20.83
CA VAL A 168 17.33 -7.63 20.10
C VAL A 168 16.05 -7.69 19.29
N THR A 169 15.26 -6.64 19.39
CA THR A 169 13.95 -6.57 18.77
C THR A 169 13.75 -5.23 18.08
N LEU A 170 12.91 -5.24 17.04
CA LEU A 170 12.38 -4.03 16.42
C LEU A 170 11.18 -3.54 17.23
N VAL A 171 11.23 -2.28 17.62
CA VAL A 171 10.16 -1.62 18.37
C VAL A 171 9.70 -0.35 17.68
N THR A 172 8.43 -0.02 17.83
CA THR A 172 7.80 1.21 17.31
C THR A 172 7.57 2.25 18.41
N SER A 173 7.84 1.91 19.68
CA SER A 173 7.79 2.82 20.81
C SER A 173 8.89 2.53 21.82
N ASP A 174 9.20 3.54 22.65
CA ASP A 174 10.26 3.49 23.66
C ASP A 174 9.87 2.67 24.90
N THR A 175 8.66 2.13 24.94
CA THR A 175 8.16 1.29 26.03
C THR A 175 7.89 -0.15 25.58
N ALA A 176 7.97 -0.43 24.28
CA ALA A 176 7.74 -1.77 23.75
C ALA A 176 8.95 -2.69 23.99
N HIS A 177 8.65 -3.94 24.38
CA HIS A 177 9.63 -4.99 24.68
C HIS A 177 9.28 -6.32 23.99
N ALA A 178 8.20 -6.36 23.19
CA ALA A 178 7.81 -7.58 22.49
C ALA A 178 8.89 -7.97 21.47
N LEU A 179 9.20 -9.27 21.39
CA LEU A 179 10.18 -9.80 20.46
C LEU A 179 9.62 -9.80 19.03
N ALA A 180 10.29 -9.10 18.14
CA ALA A 180 9.94 -8.99 16.74
C ALA A 180 11.21 -8.78 15.89
N THR A 181 11.49 -9.71 14.99
CA THR A 181 12.54 -9.57 13.97
C THR A 181 12.02 -8.89 12.70
N LEU A 182 10.70 -8.69 12.60
CA LEU A 182 10.02 -8.01 11.51
C LEU A 182 8.97 -7.06 12.09
N GLN A 183 8.93 -5.82 11.57
CA GLN A 183 7.91 -4.83 11.90
C GLN A 183 7.36 -4.18 10.63
N THR A 184 6.04 -4.03 10.54
CA THR A 184 5.39 -3.26 9.48
C THR A 184 4.86 -1.96 10.06
N VAL A 185 5.28 -0.83 9.51
CA VAL A 185 4.91 0.50 9.99
C VAL A 185 4.31 1.31 8.84
N SER A 186 3.19 1.99 9.09
CA SER A 186 2.61 2.93 8.12
C SER A 186 3.37 4.25 8.14
N THR A 187 3.64 4.82 6.97
CA THR A 187 4.25 6.13 6.85
C THR A 187 3.35 7.24 7.38
N THR A 188 3.96 8.24 8.00
CA THR A 188 3.33 9.49 8.46
C THR A 188 2.91 10.39 7.29
N PRO A 189 2.20 11.52 7.52
CA PRO A 189 1.92 12.51 6.47
C PRO A 189 3.16 13.03 5.74
N ALA A 190 4.34 12.98 6.37
CA ALA A 190 5.62 13.34 5.77
C ALA A 190 6.30 12.17 5.02
N GLY A 191 5.59 11.06 4.76
CA GLY A 191 6.15 9.89 4.08
C GLY A 191 7.13 9.06 4.92
N VAL A 192 7.32 9.40 6.20
CA VAL A 192 8.33 8.77 7.06
C VAL A 192 7.77 7.57 7.78
N ALA A 193 8.48 6.43 7.72
CA ALA A 193 8.31 5.30 8.61
C ALA A 193 9.50 5.21 9.59
N THR A 194 9.28 4.66 10.78
CA THR A 194 10.30 4.63 11.83
C THR A 194 10.18 3.39 12.71
N VAL A 195 11.33 2.80 13.01
CA VAL A 195 11.50 1.77 14.06
C VAL A 195 12.75 2.10 14.88
N LYS A 196 12.90 1.43 16.02
CA LYS A 196 14.13 1.41 16.81
C LYS A 196 14.55 -0.03 17.06
N VAL A 197 15.82 -0.22 17.40
CA VAL A 197 16.39 -1.49 17.81
C VAL A 197 16.57 -1.45 19.33
N ARG A 198 15.98 -2.40 20.04
CA ARG A 198 16.16 -2.54 21.50
C ARG A 198 16.90 -3.82 21.81
N LEU A 199 17.93 -3.75 22.66
CA LEU A 199 18.51 -4.89 23.35
C LEU A 199 17.79 -5.08 24.69
N ILE A 200 17.18 -6.25 24.91
CA ILE A 200 16.37 -6.56 26.11
C ILE A 200 17.16 -7.36 27.15
N ALA A 201 18.02 -8.28 26.71
CA ALA A 201 18.78 -9.20 27.56
C ALA A 201 19.83 -9.97 26.73
N GLY A 202 20.60 -10.84 27.41
CA GLY A 202 21.47 -11.80 26.75
C GLY A 202 22.81 -11.24 26.26
N PRO A 203 23.59 -12.05 25.53
CA PRO A 203 24.90 -11.64 25.03
C PRO A 203 24.76 -10.51 24.01
N ARG A 204 25.58 -9.49 24.19
CA ARG A 204 25.68 -8.35 23.28
C ARG A 204 26.17 -8.79 21.89
N PRO A 205 25.45 -8.46 20.80
CA PRO A 205 26.02 -8.53 19.45
C PRO A 205 26.91 -7.32 19.17
N ASP A 206 27.91 -7.45 18.30
CA ASP A 206 28.73 -6.29 17.88
C ASP A 206 27.92 -5.29 17.07
N SER A 207 27.04 -5.80 16.20
CA SER A 207 26.13 -5.00 15.40
C SER A 207 24.90 -5.79 14.96
N VAL A 208 23.86 -5.05 14.59
CA VAL A 208 22.62 -5.55 14.00
C VAL A 208 22.39 -4.81 12.69
N VAL A 209 22.06 -5.57 11.64
CA VAL A 209 21.67 -5.01 10.34
C VAL A 209 20.16 -5.11 10.21
N VAL A 210 19.53 -3.98 9.89
CA VAL A 210 18.10 -3.88 9.64
C VAL A 210 17.89 -3.40 8.22
N THR A 211 17.09 -4.12 7.44
CA THR A 211 16.67 -3.67 6.12
C THR A 211 15.26 -3.14 6.15
N ALA A 212 14.99 -2.09 5.37
CA ALA A 212 13.68 -1.50 5.17
C ALA A 212 13.28 -1.62 3.69
N GLY A 213 12.04 -2.05 3.47
CA GLY A 213 11.44 -2.16 2.15
C GLY A 213 9.96 -1.79 2.16
N ALA A 214 9.42 -1.46 1.00
CA ALA A 214 8.04 -1.04 0.77
C ALA A 214 7.60 -1.58 -0.60
N ARG A 215 6.28 -1.61 -0.84
CA ARG A 215 5.73 -2.12 -2.09
C ARG A 215 4.80 -1.09 -2.71
N ARG A 216 4.74 -1.10 -4.04
CA ARG A 216 3.67 -0.47 -4.82
C ARG A 216 2.32 -1.10 -4.46
N ALA A 217 1.21 -0.42 -4.74
CA ALA A 217 -0.13 -0.95 -4.48
C ALA A 217 -0.41 -2.26 -5.22
N ILE A 218 0.27 -2.50 -6.34
CA ILE A 218 0.22 -3.77 -7.10
C ILE A 218 1.09 -4.89 -6.50
N GLY A 219 1.81 -4.63 -5.41
CA GLY A 219 2.59 -5.62 -4.68
C GLY A 219 4.05 -5.77 -5.13
N THR A 220 4.48 -5.07 -6.19
CA THR A 220 5.89 -5.07 -6.61
C THR A 220 6.75 -4.25 -5.63
N PRO A 221 8.02 -4.62 -5.39
CA PRO A 221 8.95 -3.77 -4.65
C PRO A 221 9.12 -2.40 -5.31
N VAL A 222 9.44 -1.40 -4.51
CA VAL A 222 9.88 -0.09 -5.03
C VAL A 222 11.33 -0.21 -5.50
N THR A 223 11.70 0.49 -6.56
CA THR A 223 12.95 0.28 -7.32
C THR A 223 14.24 0.56 -6.52
N SER A 224 14.21 1.51 -5.57
CA SER A 224 15.38 1.97 -4.80
C SER A 224 15.67 1.18 -3.52
N GLN A 225 15.17 -0.06 -3.42
CA GLN A 225 15.18 -0.87 -2.19
C GLN A 225 16.11 -2.08 -2.26
N PRO A 226 16.51 -2.64 -1.09
CA PRO A 226 16.22 -2.20 0.29
C PRO A 226 17.17 -1.13 0.80
N VAL A 227 16.71 -0.33 1.77
CA VAL A 227 17.56 0.56 2.57
C VAL A 227 18.12 -0.24 3.75
N SER A 228 19.44 -0.22 3.96
CA SER A 228 20.11 -0.97 5.03
C SER A 228 20.61 -0.05 6.14
N PHE A 229 20.32 -0.39 7.39
CA PHE A 229 20.82 0.26 8.59
C PHE A 229 21.76 -0.66 9.35
N VAL A 230 22.80 -0.09 9.98
CA VAL A 230 23.71 -0.80 10.88
C VAL A 230 23.68 -0.15 12.25
N VAL A 231 23.23 -0.90 13.25
CA VAL A 231 23.24 -0.47 14.65
C VAL A 231 24.39 -1.18 15.36
N ARG A 232 25.35 -0.42 15.86
CA ARG A 232 26.49 -0.95 16.63
C ARG A 232 26.20 -0.89 18.10
N PHE A 233 26.61 -1.91 18.84
CA PHE A 233 26.54 -1.88 20.29
C PHE A 233 27.93 -1.55 20.83
N LEU A 234 28.01 -0.57 21.72
CA LEU A 234 29.22 -0.15 22.43
C LEU A 234 29.12 -0.47 23.92
N PRO A 235 30.28 -0.61 24.62
CA PRO A 235 30.30 -0.85 26.05
C PRO A 235 29.66 0.29 26.83
#